data_AF-A0A545B4U6-F1
#
_entry.id   AF-A0A545B4U6-F1
#
_cell.length_a   1.000
_cell.length_b   1.000
_cell.length_c   1.000
_cell.angle_alpha   90.00
_cell.angle_beta   90.00
_cell.angle_gamma   90.00
#
_symmetry.space_group_name_H-M   'P 1'
#
loop_
_entity.id
_entity.type
_entity.pdbx_description
1 polymer ?
#
loop_
_entity_poly.entity_id
_entity_poly.type
_entity_poly.pdbx_seq_one_letter_code
_entity_poly.pdbx_strand_id
1 'polypeptide(L)'
;MHPGLLALRQAVLSEHEVAQNGRSRTAETAEVAATISTMLLSIRQILDESVAWRLRRQPRENEMREQDKHMSEMPLSAAADMPPEAQARYSAFMQRKVTQLQQELLQIDAYQARIEKLDASMTARLHELTVGVFWPHRAADLDLMLELGTGYVALDEIDRPLSSAMSCRVGDDYAMLGMMVTTPRLQAQGTGRRLLRRVMADCLGRDLRLSATRSGYRLYQDAGFVPVGLIYQHQGVVRPIHAPAPMSGLEIRPFDPHTDLAALRALDTHAYGAARDVMMDAFLARSETVVAWRDGAMAGFGSMRNFGKGKVIGPLVAEQDEMAMHLAAHFLMQNAGQFIRLDTLVQSERFGAFLAAAGMGVFDTVTEMRLGRLRRAITGPLTYGLAMQSLG
;
A
#
# COMPACT_ATOMS: atom_id res chain seq x y z
N MET A 1 10.58 22.94 -23.47
CA MET A 1 10.89 21.55 -23.07
C MET A 1 11.96 21.59 -21.98
N HIS A 2 11.76 20.84 -20.90
CA HIS A 2 12.58 20.89 -19.70
C HIS A 2 13.98 20.28 -19.96
N PRO A 3 15.10 20.92 -19.56
CA PRO A 3 16.46 20.44 -19.85
C PRO A 3 16.82 19.05 -19.31
N GLY A 4 16.04 18.52 -18.36
CA GLY A 4 16.28 17.20 -17.75
C GLY A 4 15.93 16.00 -18.65
N LEU A 5 15.09 16.18 -19.68
CA LEU A 5 14.68 15.10 -20.57
C LEU A 5 15.71 14.77 -21.67
N LEU A 6 16.65 15.69 -21.94
CA LEU A 6 17.71 15.45 -22.92
C LEU A 6 18.85 14.59 -22.34
N ALA A 7 19.14 14.75 -21.05
CA ALA A 7 20.14 13.97 -20.32
C ALA A 7 19.75 12.48 -20.18
N LEU A 8 18.46 12.20 -19.95
CA LEU A 8 17.92 10.84 -19.90
C LEU A 8 17.94 10.15 -21.28
N ARG A 9 17.80 10.91 -22.37
CA ARG A 9 17.88 10.37 -23.73
C ARG A 9 19.30 10.01 -24.15
N GLN A 10 20.31 10.76 -23.70
CA GLN A 10 21.71 10.46 -23.99
C GLN A 10 22.27 9.31 -23.15
N ALA A 11 21.83 9.15 -21.90
CA ALA A 11 22.23 8.02 -21.05
C ALA A 11 21.72 6.66 -21.57
N VAL A 12 20.52 6.64 -22.17
CA VAL A 12 19.92 5.41 -22.74
C VAL A 12 20.56 5.04 -24.09
N LEU A 13 21.20 5.98 -24.79
CA LEU A 13 21.88 5.72 -26.06
C LEU A 13 23.33 5.27 -25.88
N SER A 14 23.97 5.54 -24.74
CA SER A 14 25.35 5.12 -24.46
C SER A 14 25.50 3.70 -23.91
N GLU A 15 24.43 3.07 -23.43
CA GLU A 15 24.49 1.66 -22.99
C GLU A 15 24.32 0.65 -24.14
N HIS A 16 24.05 1.12 -25.35
CA HIS A 16 23.80 0.25 -26.50
C HIS A 16 25.07 -0.29 -27.20
N GLU A 17 26.27 0.08 -26.75
CA GLU A 17 27.54 -0.31 -27.39
C GLU A 17 28.35 -1.42 -26.69
N VAL A 18 27.91 -1.98 -25.55
CA VAL A 18 28.73 -2.96 -24.79
C VAL A 18 28.15 -4.38 -24.69
N ALA A 19 26.95 -4.68 -25.19
CA ALA A 19 26.37 -6.03 -25.05
C ALA A 19 26.20 -6.78 -26.38
N GLN A 20 27.30 -7.00 -27.10
CA GLN A 20 27.43 -8.15 -27.99
C GLN A 20 27.78 -9.38 -27.15
N ASN A 21 26.80 -10.26 -26.88
CA ASN A 21 26.97 -11.72 -26.96
C ASN A 21 25.67 -12.46 -26.57
N GLY A 22 25.12 -13.20 -27.53
CA GLY A 22 24.69 -14.57 -27.26
C GLY A 22 23.23 -14.87 -26.95
N ARG A 23 22.38 -14.76 -27.98
CA ARG A 23 21.13 -15.52 -28.27
C ARG A 23 19.78 -15.13 -27.63
N SER A 24 18.91 -14.77 -28.58
CA SER A 24 17.45 -14.90 -28.66
C SER A 24 16.58 -14.03 -27.74
N ARG A 25 16.91 -12.74 -27.71
CA ARG A 25 16.10 -11.64 -27.15
C ARG A 25 14.95 -11.17 -28.05
N THR A 26 14.82 -11.66 -29.28
CA THR A 26 14.03 -10.99 -30.33
C THR A 26 12.52 -11.00 -30.12
N ALA A 27 11.95 -12.04 -29.49
CA ALA A 27 10.52 -12.10 -29.19
C ALA A 27 10.12 -11.24 -27.98
N GLU A 28 10.92 -11.28 -26.92
CA GLU A 28 10.65 -10.58 -25.66
C GLU A 28 10.91 -9.07 -25.78
N THR A 29 11.91 -8.65 -26.56
CA THR A 29 12.15 -7.22 -26.85
C THR A 29 11.08 -6.61 -27.74
N ALA A 30 10.47 -7.39 -28.63
CA ALA A 30 9.38 -6.89 -29.48
C ALA A 30 8.09 -6.66 -28.67
N GLU A 31 7.81 -7.53 -27.70
CA GLU A 31 6.63 -7.44 -26.83
C GLU A 31 6.75 -6.29 -25.81
N VAL A 32 7.94 -6.08 -25.24
CA VAL A 32 8.22 -4.93 -24.37
C VAL A 32 8.20 -3.62 -25.16
N ALA A 33 8.76 -3.59 -26.38
CA ALA A 33 8.73 -2.40 -27.24
C ALA A 33 7.32 -2.07 -27.74
N ALA A 34 6.49 -3.08 -28.00
CA ALA A 34 5.07 -2.89 -28.34
C ALA A 34 4.29 -2.33 -27.14
N THR A 35 4.53 -2.85 -25.93
CA THR A 35 3.89 -2.36 -24.69
C THR A 35 4.25 -0.91 -24.37
N ILE A 36 5.55 -0.56 -24.50
CA ILE A 36 6.02 0.82 -24.30
C ILE A 36 5.46 1.75 -25.39
N SER A 37 5.39 1.30 -26.65
CA SER A 37 4.80 2.10 -27.73
C SER A 37 3.32 2.38 -27.50
N THR A 38 2.54 1.40 -27.05
CA THR A 38 1.12 1.57 -26.72
C THR A 38 0.90 2.52 -25.54
N MET A 39 1.76 2.43 -24.51
CA MET A 39 1.75 3.39 -23.39
C MET A 39 2.07 4.82 -23.85
N LEU A 40 3.07 5.00 -24.71
CA LEU A 40 3.46 6.31 -25.21
C LEU A 40 2.40 6.93 -26.13
N LEU A 41 1.71 6.11 -26.96
CA LEU A 41 0.57 6.55 -27.77
C LEU A 41 -0.60 7.02 -26.89
N SER A 42 -0.91 6.30 -25.81
CA SER A 42 -1.97 6.66 -24.87
C SER A 42 -1.66 7.98 -24.14
N ILE A 43 -0.41 8.17 -23.71
CA ILE A 43 0.04 9.43 -23.09
C ILE A 43 -0.03 10.59 -24.09
N ARG A 44 0.34 10.36 -25.35
CA ARG A 44 0.29 11.39 -26.40
C ARG A 44 -1.14 11.81 -26.73
N GLN A 45 -2.07 10.86 -26.80
CA GLN A 45 -3.49 11.14 -27.02
C GLN A 45 -4.10 11.96 -25.88
N ILE A 46 -3.76 11.64 -24.62
CA ILE A 46 -4.20 12.42 -23.44
C ILE A 46 -3.65 13.85 -23.49
N LEU A 47 -2.41 14.03 -23.96
CA LEU A 47 -1.80 15.36 -24.09
C LEU A 47 -2.41 16.17 -25.25
N ASP A 48 -2.69 15.53 -26.39
CA ASP A 48 -3.28 16.19 -27.56
C ASP A 48 -4.74 16.60 -27.31
N GLU A 49 -5.53 15.77 -26.62
CA GLU A 49 -6.90 16.12 -26.18
C GLU A 49 -6.88 17.26 -25.15
N SER A 50 -5.89 17.29 -24.26
CA SER A 50 -5.70 18.38 -23.29
C SER A 50 -5.32 19.71 -23.95
N VAL A 51 -4.62 19.68 -25.09
CA VAL A 51 -4.24 20.88 -25.87
C VAL A 51 -5.40 21.33 -26.75
N ALA A 52 -6.12 20.41 -27.38
CA ALA A 52 -7.30 20.70 -28.21
C ALA A 52 -8.50 21.22 -27.39
N TRP A 53 -8.60 20.85 -26.11
CA TRP A 53 -9.52 21.45 -25.15
C TRP A 53 -9.13 22.89 -24.81
N ARG A 54 -7.82 23.17 -24.67
CA ARG A 54 -7.28 24.48 -24.29
C ARG A 54 -7.40 25.53 -25.39
N LEU A 55 -7.45 25.11 -26.66
CA LEU A 55 -7.55 26.01 -27.83
C LEU A 55 -9.00 26.42 -28.18
N ARG A 56 -10.02 25.82 -27.56
CA ARG A 56 -11.44 26.10 -27.86
C ARG A 56 -12.10 27.15 -26.95
N ARG A 57 -11.35 27.82 -26.07
CA ARG A 57 -11.87 28.87 -25.17
C ARG A 57 -11.08 30.18 -25.34
N GLN A 58 -11.68 31.13 -26.03
CA GLN A 58 -11.36 32.56 -25.93
C GLN A 58 -12.66 33.37 -26.06
N PRO A 59 -12.94 34.33 -25.16
CA PRO A 59 -13.69 35.54 -25.51
C PRO A 59 -12.72 36.73 -25.66
N ARG A 60 -13.09 37.66 -26.55
CA ARG A 60 -12.40 38.94 -26.78
C ARG A 60 -12.81 39.94 -25.69
N GLU A 61 -11.87 40.39 -24.86
CA GLU A 61 -12.06 41.50 -23.92
C GLU A 61 -10.85 42.42 -23.97
N ASN A 62 -10.96 43.52 -24.70
CA ASN A 62 -10.00 44.62 -24.69
C ASN A 62 -10.74 45.87 -25.19
N GLU A 63 -11.35 46.65 -24.29
CA GLU A 63 -11.68 48.07 -24.59
C GLU A 63 -12.02 48.97 -23.38
N MET A 64 -12.03 48.49 -22.13
CA MET A 64 -12.52 49.31 -20.98
C MET A 64 -11.46 49.63 -19.91
N ARG A 65 -10.23 49.99 -20.33
CA ARG A 65 -9.04 50.06 -19.44
C ARG A 65 -8.59 51.45 -18.96
N GLU A 66 -9.32 52.55 -19.17
CA GLU A 66 -8.71 53.89 -19.03
C GLU A 66 -9.15 54.84 -17.91
N GLN A 67 -10.09 54.55 -17.00
CA GLN A 67 -10.61 55.61 -16.10
C GLN A 67 -10.28 55.58 -14.59
N ASP A 68 -9.50 54.65 -14.05
CA ASP A 68 -9.51 54.39 -12.60
C ASP A 68 -8.17 54.63 -11.86
N LYS A 69 -7.57 55.84 -12.01
CA LYS A 69 -6.19 56.14 -11.61
C LYS A 69 -5.94 57.11 -10.44
N HIS A 70 -6.95 57.61 -9.70
CA HIS A 70 -6.70 58.57 -8.61
C HIS A 70 -7.53 58.24 -7.35
N MET A 71 -6.96 57.50 -6.38
CA MET A 71 -7.28 57.48 -4.94
C MET A 71 -6.62 56.26 -4.26
N SER A 72 -5.36 56.36 -3.82
CA SER A 72 -4.75 55.36 -2.90
C SER A 72 -3.39 55.82 -2.31
N GLU A 73 -3.38 56.78 -1.39
CA GLU A 73 -2.16 57.09 -0.59
C GLU A 73 -2.48 57.33 0.90
N MET A 74 -1.56 56.90 1.78
CA MET A 74 -1.65 56.92 3.25
C MET A 74 -0.95 58.18 3.83
N PRO A 75 -1.44 58.80 4.94
CA PRO A 75 -0.82 60.01 5.49
C PRO A 75 0.58 59.78 6.10
N LEU A 76 1.49 60.73 5.83
CA LEU A 76 2.95 60.67 6.05
C LEU A 76 3.46 60.56 7.52
N SER A 77 2.62 60.66 8.56
CA SER A 77 3.10 60.70 9.95
C SER A 77 3.22 59.34 10.66
N ALA A 78 2.79 58.23 10.04
CA ALA A 78 2.86 56.87 10.60
C ALA A 78 3.97 55.99 9.99
N ALA A 79 4.78 56.54 9.07
CA ALA A 79 5.74 55.77 8.27
C ALA A 79 7.16 55.67 8.88
N ALA A 80 7.48 56.45 9.91
CA ALA A 80 8.85 56.64 10.38
C ALA A 80 9.39 55.55 11.34
N ASP A 81 8.52 54.79 12.02
CA ASP A 81 8.93 53.80 13.04
C ASP A 81 8.64 52.33 12.65
N MET A 82 8.35 52.04 11.38
CA MET A 82 8.13 50.67 10.92
C MET A 82 9.42 50.00 10.40
N PRO A 83 9.71 48.74 10.78
CA PRO A 83 10.76 47.96 10.13
C PRO A 83 10.49 47.81 8.62
N PRO A 84 11.53 47.79 7.76
CA PRO A 84 11.36 47.75 6.30
C PRO A 84 10.48 46.60 5.79
N GLU A 85 10.56 45.44 6.45
CA GLU A 85 9.74 44.25 6.13
C GLU A 85 8.25 44.40 6.47
N ALA A 86 7.91 45.25 7.45
CA ALA A 86 6.51 45.54 7.81
C ALA A 86 5.89 46.54 6.82
N GLN A 87 6.67 47.53 6.39
CA GLN A 87 6.26 48.51 5.38
C GLN A 87 6.05 47.85 4.00
N ALA A 88 6.92 46.89 3.64
CA ALA A 88 6.75 46.08 2.43
C ALA A 88 5.48 45.20 2.46
N ARG A 89 5.17 44.59 3.60
CA ARG A 89 3.93 43.80 3.79
C ARG A 89 2.68 44.68 3.75
N TYR A 90 2.72 45.87 4.34
CA TYR A 90 1.61 46.83 4.33
C TYR A 90 1.32 47.36 2.93
N SER A 91 2.35 47.76 2.16
CA SER A 91 2.19 48.19 0.77
C SER A 91 1.67 47.07 -0.14
N ALA A 92 2.14 45.84 0.04
CA ALA A 92 1.64 44.68 -0.70
C ALA A 92 0.19 44.30 -0.32
N PHE A 93 -0.20 44.55 0.93
CA PHE A 93 -1.57 44.33 1.42
C PHE A 93 -2.54 45.39 0.89
N MET A 94 -2.16 46.68 0.88
CA MET A 94 -3.02 47.79 0.43
C MET A 94 -3.15 47.92 -1.09
N GLN A 95 -2.19 47.39 -1.87
CA GLN A 95 -2.32 47.30 -3.34
C GLN A 95 -3.31 46.23 -3.80
N ARG A 96 -3.81 45.40 -2.88
CA ARG A 96 -4.82 44.39 -3.17
C ARG A 96 -6.20 45.06 -3.20
N LYS A 97 -6.61 45.61 -4.35
CA LYS A 97 -7.99 46.06 -4.57
C LYS A 97 -8.93 44.86 -4.33
N VAL A 98 -9.68 44.91 -3.23
CA VAL A 98 -10.83 44.04 -2.98
C VAL A 98 -12.06 44.93 -3.07
N THR A 99 -12.84 44.81 -4.15
CA THR A 99 -14.29 45.00 -4.03
C THR A 99 -15.07 44.36 -5.17
N GLN A 100 -16.02 43.51 -4.77
CA GLN A 100 -17.37 43.31 -5.30
C GLN A 100 -17.59 43.43 -6.81
N LEU A 101 -17.57 42.26 -7.46
CA LEU A 101 -18.64 41.80 -8.32
C LEU A 101 -18.80 40.30 -8.07
N GLN A 102 -20.01 39.85 -7.72
CA GLN A 102 -20.38 38.45 -7.87
C GLN A 102 -20.32 38.11 -9.36
N GLN A 103 -19.16 37.70 -9.86
CA GLN A 103 -18.97 37.00 -11.16
C GLN A 103 -17.48 36.67 -11.33
N GLU A 104 -16.98 35.73 -10.52
CA GLU A 104 -15.84 34.84 -10.78
C GLU A 104 -15.63 33.94 -9.56
N LEU A 105 -16.68 33.18 -9.18
CA LEU A 105 -16.51 32.10 -8.21
C LEU A 105 -15.70 31.00 -8.88
N LEU A 106 -14.42 30.88 -8.50
CA LEU A 106 -13.60 29.72 -8.82
C LEU A 106 -13.95 28.57 -7.87
N GLN A 107 -14.95 27.77 -8.25
CA GLN A 107 -15.15 26.45 -7.67
C GLN A 107 -14.42 25.43 -8.54
N ILE A 108 -13.16 25.17 -8.20
CA ILE A 108 -12.40 24.03 -8.72
C ILE A 108 -12.39 22.98 -7.59
N ASP A 109 -12.74 21.74 -7.93
CA ASP A 109 -12.75 20.52 -7.07
C ASP A 109 -14.04 20.17 -6.31
N ALA A 110 -15.23 20.41 -6.86
CA ALA A 110 -16.40 19.63 -6.44
C ALA A 110 -16.43 18.27 -7.17
N TYR A 111 -15.51 17.36 -6.83
CA TYR A 111 -15.59 15.99 -7.33
C TYR A 111 -16.80 15.30 -6.72
N GLN A 112 -17.77 14.91 -7.54
CA GLN A 112 -18.79 13.96 -7.14
C GLN A 112 -18.21 12.55 -7.23
N ALA A 113 -18.34 11.79 -6.14
CA ALA A 113 -17.92 10.40 -6.10
C ALA A 113 -19.13 9.52 -5.78
N ARG A 114 -19.32 8.49 -6.60
CA ARG A 114 -20.32 7.45 -6.36
C ARG A 114 -19.68 6.32 -5.57
N ILE A 115 -20.30 5.93 -4.47
CA ILE A 115 -19.80 4.83 -3.63
C ILE A 115 -20.56 3.57 -4.01
N GLU A 116 -19.83 2.53 -4.38
CA GLU A 116 -20.34 1.20 -4.69
C GLU A 116 -19.79 0.15 -3.73
N LYS A 117 -20.50 -0.96 -3.58
CA LYS A 117 -19.95 -2.16 -2.94
C LYS A 117 -18.94 -2.80 -3.89
N LEU A 118 -17.84 -3.29 -3.34
CA LEU A 118 -16.88 -4.11 -4.07
C LEU A 118 -17.46 -5.51 -4.30
N ASP A 119 -17.20 -6.05 -5.48
CA ASP A 119 -17.47 -7.44 -5.85
C ASP A 119 -16.31 -8.01 -6.67
N ALA A 120 -16.36 -9.31 -6.96
CA ALA A 120 -15.32 -10.04 -7.68
C ALA A 120 -15.03 -9.54 -9.10
N SER A 121 -15.92 -8.76 -9.72
CA SER A 121 -15.67 -8.17 -11.04
C SER A 121 -14.75 -6.94 -10.99
N MET A 122 -14.52 -6.37 -9.79
CA MET A 122 -13.83 -5.09 -9.62
C MET A 122 -12.31 -5.22 -9.43
N THR A 123 -11.71 -6.39 -9.66
CA THR A 123 -10.26 -6.63 -9.54
C THR A 123 -9.43 -5.61 -10.33
N ALA A 124 -9.81 -5.31 -11.57
CA ALA A 124 -9.09 -4.33 -12.40
C ALA A 124 -9.12 -2.92 -11.79
N ARG A 125 -10.24 -2.51 -11.18
CA ARG A 125 -10.38 -1.20 -10.51
C ARG A 125 -9.52 -1.11 -9.25
N LEU A 126 -9.49 -2.18 -8.44
CA LEU A 126 -8.59 -2.25 -7.30
C LEU A 126 -7.13 -2.24 -7.72
N HIS A 127 -6.80 -2.93 -8.81
CA HIS A 127 -5.45 -2.95 -9.35
C HIS A 127 -4.99 -1.54 -9.73
N GLU A 128 -5.82 -0.77 -10.46
CA GLU A 128 -5.55 0.63 -10.80
C GLU A 128 -5.24 1.48 -9.55
N LEU A 129 -6.05 1.35 -8.48
CA LEU A 129 -5.81 2.05 -7.22
C LEU A 129 -4.47 1.69 -6.60
N THR A 130 -4.16 0.39 -6.50
CA THR A 130 -2.94 -0.10 -5.85
C THR A 130 -1.69 0.32 -6.61
N VAL A 131 -1.72 0.29 -7.94
CA VAL A 131 -0.64 0.82 -8.80
C VAL A 131 -0.47 2.33 -8.55
N GLY A 132 -1.56 3.08 -8.42
CA GLY A 132 -1.54 4.52 -8.14
C GLY A 132 -0.89 4.92 -6.81
N VAL A 133 -0.71 3.97 -5.89
CA VAL A 133 0.01 4.16 -4.61
C VAL A 133 1.26 3.28 -4.47
N PHE A 134 1.74 2.72 -5.59
CA PHE A 134 2.92 1.85 -5.66
C PHE A 134 2.84 0.59 -4.79
N TRP A 135 1.63 0.09 -4.54
CA TRP A 135 1.43 -1.21 -3.91
C TRP A 135 1.42 -2.26 -5.01
N PRO A 136 2.45 -3.13 -5.10
CA PRO A 136 2.66 -3.96 -6.27
C PRO A 136 1.78 -5.22 -6.25
N HIS A 137 0.49 -5.12 -5.91
CA HIS A 137 -0.41 -6.27 -5.84
C HIS A 137 -0.64 -6.90 -7.21
N ARG A 138 -0.66 -8.24 -7.27
CA ARG A 138 -1.11 -8.98 -8.45
C ARG A 138 -2.64 -9.05 -8.48
N ALA A 139 -3.22 -9.31 -9.65
CA ALA A 139 -4.65 -9.60 -9.76
C ALA A 139 -5.09 -10.70 -8.76
N ALA A 140 -4.34 -11.81 -8.68
CA ALA A 140 -4.62 -12.89 -7.74
C ALA A 140 -4.55 -12.48 -6.25
N ASP A 141 -3.73 -11.48 -5.89
CA ASP A 141 -3.69 -10.96 -4.52
C ASP A 141 -4.97 -10.17 -4.20
N LEU A 142 -5.53 -9.49 -5.20
CA LEU A 142 -6.76 -8.70 -5.09
C LEU A 142 -8.00 -9.58 -5.15
N ASP A 143 -7.99 -10.63 -5.98
CA ASP A 143 -9.05 -11.63 -6.03
C ASP A 143 -9.22 -12.30 -4.67
N LEU A 144 -8.11 -12.66 -4.00
CA LEU A 144 -8.13 -13.20 -2.64
C LEU A 144 -8.74 -12.20 -1.64
N MET A 145 -8.43 -10.91 -1.76
CA MET A 145 -9.04 -9.87 -0.91
C MET A 145 -10.56 -9.74 -1.16
N LEU A 146 -11.00 -9.85 -2.41
CA LEU A 146 -12.41 -9.77 -2.80
C LEU A 146 -13.19 -11.04 -2.40
N GLU A 147 -12.54 -12.20 -2.41
CA GLU A 147 -13.09 -13.48 -1.94
C GLU A 147 -13.34 -13.46 -0.42
N LEU A 148 -12.36 -12.97 0.35
CA LEU A 148 -12.39 -13.02 1.81
C LEU A 148 -12.98 -11.77 2.47
N GLY A 149 -13.18 -10.70 1.70
CA GLY A 149 -13.47 -9.38 2.20
C GLY A 149 -14.75 -8.79 1.65
N THR A 150 -15.27 -7.81 2.36
CA THR A 150 -16.34 -6.93 1.89
C THR A 150 -15.90 -5.49 2.02
N GLY A 151 -16.36 -4.63 1.13
CA GLY A 151 -15.90 -3.26 1.14
C GLY A 151 -16.59 -2.40 0.10
N TYR A 152 -16.02 -1.21 -0.07
CA TYR A 152 -16.55 -0.20 -0.95
C TYR A 152 -15.45 0.43 -1.77
N VAL A 153 -15.83 0.89 -2.96
CA VAL A 153 -15.02 1.72 -3.84
C VAL A 153 -15.76 3.02 -4.11
N ALA A 154 -15.03 4.14 -4.13
CA ALA A 154 -15.53 5.41 -4.61
C ALA A 154 -15.06 5.60 -6.05
N LEU A 155 -15.97 5.85 -6.97
CA LEU A 155 -15.71 6.11 -8.38
C LEU A 155 -16.06 7.55 -8.74
N ASP A 156 -15.36 8.15 -9.69
CA ASP A 156 -15.78 9.42 -10.28
C ASP A 156 -16.90 9.24 -11.31
N GLU A 157 -17.30 10.33 -11.96
CA GLU A 157 -18.38 10.37 -12.95
C GLU A 157 -18.11 9.54 -14.22
N ILE A 158 -16.85 9.13 -14.45
CA ILE A 158 -16.45 8.28 -15.58
C ILE A 158 -15.92 6.92 -15.11
N ASP A 159 -16.37 6.47 -13.94
CA ASP A 159 -16.07 5.16 -13.34
C ASP A 159 -14.60 4.89 -13.01
N ARG A 160 -13.76 5.93 -12.89
CA ARG A 160 -12.38 5.76 -12.41
C ARG A 160 -12.35 5.61 -10.90
N PRO A 161 -11.57 4.66 -10.36
CA PRO A 161 -11.52 4.44 -8.93
C PRO A 161 -10.68 5.50 -8.21
N LEU A 162 -11.29 6.12 -7.20
CA LEU A 162 -10.72 7.22 -6.42
C LEU A 162 -10.16 6.75 -5.08
N SER A 163 -10.87 5.81 -4.44
CA SER A 163 -10.47 5.22 -3.17
C SER A 163 -11.21 3.91 -2.90
N SER A 164 -10.63 3.05 -2.06
CA SER A 164 -11.25 1.82 -1.57
C SER A 164 -11.11 1.68 -0.06
N ALA A 165 -11.97 0.85 0.52
CA ALA A 165 -11.89 0.40 1.91
C ALA A 165 -12.50 -0.99 2.02
N MET A 166 -11.81 -1.92 2.69
CA MET A 166 -12.31 -3.29 2.88
C MET A 166 -12.19 -3.73 4.33
N SER A 167 -13.03 -4.68 4.70
CA SER A 167 -12.97 -5.44 5.94
C SER A 167 -13.05 -6.94 5.65
N CYS A 168 -12.23 -7.71 6.35
CA CYS A 168 -12.28 -9.16 6.37
C CYS A 168 -12.72 -9.58 7.77
N ARG A 169 -13.91 -10.17 7.86
CA ARG A 169 -14.49 -10.60 9.13
C ARG A 169 -13.84 -11.91 9.55
N VAL A 170 -13.56 -12.01 10.85
CA VAL A 170 -13.00 -13.21 11.46
C VAL A 170 -13.91 -13.59 12.63
N GLY A 171 -14.57 -14.75 12.51
CA GLY A 171 -15.65 -15.13 13.42
C GLY A 171 -16.75 -14.06 13.52
N ASP A 172 -17.40 -13.97 14.68
CA ASP A 172 -18.56 -13.11 14.88
C ASP A 172 -18.22 -11.74 15.50
N ASP A 173 -17.05 -11.59 16.12
CA ASP A 173 -16.71 -10.44 16.96
C ASP A 173 -15.37 -9.77 16.60
N TYR A 174 -14.77 -10.13 15.47
CA TYR A 174 -13.51 -9.54 15.01
C TYR A 174 -13.50 -9.23 13.51
N ALA A 175 -12.75 -8.21 13.11
CA ALA A 175 -12.47 -7.91 11.70
C ALA A 175 -11.11 -7.23 11.51
N MET A 176 -10.45 -7.57 10.41
CA MET A 176 -9.27 -6.85 9.92
C MET A 176 -9.71 -5.84 8.87
N LEU A 177 -9.30 -4.58 9.01
CA LEU A 177 -9.47 -3.58 7.96
C LEU A 177 -8.23 -3.54 7.07
N GLY A 178 -8.47 -3.43 5.77
CA GLY A 178 -7.42 -3.50 4.76
C GLY A 178 -7.83 -2.85 3.45
N MET A 179 -6.91 -2.82 2.49
CA MET A 179 -7.15 -2.23 1.16
C MET A 179 -7.71 -0.80 1.22
N MET A 180 -7.25 -0.05 2.22
CA MET A 180 -7.55 1.37 2.41
C MET A 180 -6.63 2.19 1.50
N VAL A 181 -7.09 2.45 0.28
CA VAL A 181 -6.32 3.17 -0.74
C VAL A 181 -7.07 4.44 -1.11
N THR A 182 -6.37 5.55 -1.28
CA THR A 182 -6.92 6.79 -1.84
C THR A 182 -5.89 7.38 -2.77
N THR A 183 -6.32 7.71 -4.00
CA THR A 183 -5.45 8.32 -5.01
C THR A 183 -4.82 9.61 -4.47
N PRO A 184 -3.53 9.91 -4.74
CA PRO A 184 -2.84 11.07 -4.17
C PRO A 184 -3.56 12.40 -4.38
N ARG A 185 -4.20 12.58 -5.55
CA ARG A 185 -4.94 13.79 -5.91
C ARG A 185 -6.14 14.09 -5.00
N LEU A 186 -6.68 13.07 -4.33
CA LEU A 186 -7.86 13.19 -3.47
C LEU A 186 -7.56 12.85 -2.00
N GLN A 187 -6.30 12.63 -1.67
CA GLN A 187 -5.86 12.58 -0.28
C GLN A 187 -6.19 13.94 0.36
N ALA A 188 -6.76 13.91 1.58
CA ALA A 188 -7.32 15.06 2.29
C ALA A 188 -8.68 15.63 1.80
N GLN A 189 -9.30 15.11 0.73
CA GLN A 189 -10.67 15.50 0.33
C GLN A 189 -11.78 14.65 0.99
N GLY A 190 -11.45 13.84 2.00
CA GLY A 190 -12.42 13.19 2.88
C GLY A 190 -13.00 11.86 2.38
N THR A 191 -12.74 11.43 1.15
CA THR A 191 -13.25 10.15 0.60
C THR A 191 -12.81 8.95 1.44
N GLY A 192 -11.52 8.85 1.77
CA GLY A 192 -10.99 7.81 2.66
C GLY A 192 -11.65 7.80 4.04
N ARG A 193 -11.94 8.97 4.62
CA ARG A 193 -12.65 9.10 5.91
C ARG A 193 -14.10 8.62 5.80
N ARG A 194 -14.78 8.93 4.69
CA ARG A 194 -16.15 8.49 4.42
C ARG A 194 -16.23 6.97 4.25
N LEU A 195 -15.32 6.38 3.47
CA LEU A 195 -15.27 4.92 3.29
C LEU A 195 -14.90 4.19 4.59
N LEU A 196 -13.93 4.72 5.36
CA LEU A 196 -13.57 4.17 6.67
C LEU A 196 -14.79 4.13 7.61
N ARG A 197 -15.53 5.24 7.73
CA ARG A 197 -16.77 5.27 8.54
C ARG A 197 -17.78 4.24 8.08
N ARG A 198 -17.93 4.03 6.77
CA ARG A 198 -18.87 3.06 6.23
C ARG A 198 -18.47 1.63 6.58
N VAL A 199 -17.21 1.27 6.39
CA VAL A 199 -16.70 -0.06 6.73
C VAL A 199 -16.75 -0.32 8.25
N MET A 200 -16.44 0.69 9.07
CA MET A 200 -16.59 0.59 10.53
C MET A 200 -18.06 0.39 10.94
N ALA A 201 -19.01 1.06 10.27
CA ALA A 201 -20.44 0.86 10.54
C ALA A 201 -20.90 -0.56 10.21
N ASP A 202 -20.37 -1.17 9.14
CA ASP A 202 -20.67 -2.56 8.79
C ASP A 202 -20.06 -3.57 9.79
N CYS A 203 -19.06 -3.14 10.58
CA CYS A 203 -18.38 -3.93 11.59
C CYS A 203 -18.76 -3.56 13.04
N LEU A 204 -19.90 -2.89 13.25
CA LEU A 204 -20.36 -2.52 14.60
C LEU A 204 -20.42 -3.75 15.52
N GLY A 205 -19.95 -3.57 16.76
CA GLY A 205 -19.88 -4.64 17.77
C GLY A 205 -18.66 -5.55 17.66
N ARG A 206 -17.74 -5.31 16.71
CA ARG A 206 -16.52 -6.11 16.54
C ARG A 206 -15.29 -5.36 17.03
N ASP A 207 -14.32 -6.11 17.55
CA ASP A 207 -12.95 -5.62 17.65
C ASP A 207 -12.40 -5.42 16.22
N LEU A 208 -11.60 -4.38 16.00
CA LEU A 208 -11.00 -4.07 14.69
C LEU A 208 -9.47 -4.02 14.80
N ARG A 209 -8.79 -4.54 13.79
CA ARG A 209 -7.34 -4.39 13.62
C ARG A 209 -7.03 -3.87 12.22
N LEU A 210 -5.94 -3.13 12.07
CA LEU A 210 -5.42 -2.70 10.77
C LEU A 210 -3.92 -2.49 10.79
N SER A 211 -3.33 -2.43 9.60
CA SER A 211 -1.93 -2.04 9.37
C SER A 211 -1.89 -0.63 8.77
N ALA A 212 -1.50 0.37 9.57
CA ALA A 212 -1.48 1.76 9.18
C ALA A 212 -0.15 2.15 8.51
N THR A 213 -0.23 2.58 7.25
CA THR A 213 0.88 3.32 6.61
C THR A 213 1.07 4.67 7.28
N ARG A 214 2.23 5.30 7.06
CA ARG A 214 2.51 6.66 7.55
C ARG A 214 1.45 7.68 7.11
N SER A 215 0.93 7.53 5.88
CA SER A 215 -0.12 8.41 5.34
C SER A 215 -1.50 8.14 5.95
N GLY A 216 -1.83 6.88 6.28
CA GLY A 216 -3.10 6.50 6.89
C GLY A 216 -3.16 6.71 8.40
N TYR A 217 -2.01 6.77 9.09
CA TYR A 217 -1.92 6.76 10.56
C TYR A 217 -2.83 7.77 11.26
N ARG A 218 -2.75 9.06 10.86
CA ARG A 218 -3.57 10.13 11.47
C ARG A 218 -5.07 9.91 11.26
N LEU A 219 -5.47 9.38 10.10
CA LEU A 219 -6.88 9.08 9.83
C LEU A 219 -7.42 8.04 10.81
N TYR A 220 -6.65 6.99 11.11
CA TYR A 220 -7.07 5.94 12.03
C TYR A 220 -7.04 6.41 13.48
N GLN A 221 -6.04 7.20 13.88
CA GLN A 221 -6.03 7.85 15.20
C GLN A 221 -7.28 8.72 15.42
N ASP A 222 -7.64 9.56 14.43
CA ASP A 222 -8.85 10.39 14.48
C ASP A 222 -10.14 9.54 14.56
N ALA A 223 -10.09 8.31 14.06
CA ALA A 223 -11.20 7.36 14.13
C ALA A 223 -11.23 6.53 15.44
N GLY A 224 -10.30 6.79 16.37
CA GLY A 224 -10.25 6.16 17.68
C GLY A 224 -9.37 4.89 17.76
N PHE A 225 -8.62 4.57 16.70
CA PHE A 225 -7.68 3.45 16.75
C PHE A 225 -6.46 3.79 17.60
N VAL A 226 -6.00 2.82 18.39
CA VAL A 226 -4.82 2.93 19.26
C VAL A 226 -3.66 2.14 18.64
N PRO A 227 -2.45 2.72 18.54
CA PRO A 227 -1.28 2.00 18.04
C PRO A 227 -0.88 0.85 18.99
N VAL A 228 -0.41 -0.25 18.41
CA VAL A 228 0.03 -1.45 19.13
C VAL A 228 1.53 -1.66 18.99
N GLY A 229 2.04 -1.68 17.76
CA GLY A 229 3.43 -1.94 17.47
C GLY A 229 3.76 -1.78 16.00
N LEU A 230 5.05 -1.81 15.68
CA LEU A 230 5.52 -1.78 14.29
C LEU A 230 5.47 -3.16 13.66
N ILE A 231 5.04 -3.20 12.41
CA ILE A 231 5.24 -4.32 11.50
C ILE A 231 6.39 -3.95 10.57
N TYR A 232 7.46 -4.73 10.59
CA TYR A 232 8.63 -4.55 9.74
C TYR A 232 8.46 -5.33 8.44
N GLN A 233 8.52 -4.63 7.30
CA GLN A 233 8.52 -5.25 5.98
C GLN A 233 9.95 -5.63 5.60
N HIS A 234 10.30 -6.90 5.75
CA HIS A 234 11.57 -7.44 5.24
C HIS A 234 11.38 -7.90 3.81
N GLN A 235 12.20 -7.42 2.89
CA GLN A 235 12.14 -7.88 1.50
C GLN A 235 13.44 -7.67 0.75
N GLY A 236 13.65 -8.47 -0.29
CA GLY A 236 14.80 -8.34 -1.17
C GLY A 236 14.99 -9.56 -2.05
N VAL A 237 16.04 -9.52 -2.87
CA VAL A 237 16.48 -10.68 -3.65
C VAL A 237 17.25 -11.61 -2.72
N VAL A 238 16.76 -12.83 -2.57
CA VAL A 238 17.32 -13.81 -1.63
C VAL A 238 18.73 -14.20 -2.06
N ARG A 239 19.65 -14.17 -1.12
CA ARG A 239 21.02 -14.66 -1.27
C ARG A 239 21.11 -16.10 -0.74
N PRO A 240 22.06 -16.91 -1.23
CA PRO A 240 22.36 -18.19 -0.62
C PRO A 240 22.64 -18.01 0.88
N ILE A 241 22.00 -18.84 1.71
CA ILE A 241 22.20 -18.88 3.16
C ILE A 241 22.62 -20.28 3.59
N HIS A 242 23.28 -20.36 4.74
CA HIS A 242 23.48 -21.62 5.44
C HIS A 242 22.21 -21.96 6.22
N ALA A 243 21.90 -23.25 6.30
CA ALA A 243 20.83 -23.73 7.17
C ALA A 243 21.11 -23.31 8.62
N PRO A 244 20.09 -22.88 9.39
CA PRO A 244 20.25 -22.61 10.80
C PRO A 244 20.75 -23.86 11.55
N ALA A 245 21.42 -23.64 12.69
CA ALA A 245 21.93 -24.74 13.51
C ALA A 245 20.77 -25.69 13.91
N PRO A 246 20.96 -27.03 13.86
CA PRO A 246 19.91 -27.99 14.21
C PRO A 246 19.30 -27.72 15.59
N MET A 247 17.98 -27.84 15.68
CA MET A 247 17.26 -27.78 16.96
C MET A 247 16.86 -29.20 17.36
N SER A 248 17.19 -29.59 18.60
CA SER A 248 16.85 -30.93 19.11
C SER A 248 15.34 -31.15 19.13
N GLY A 249 14.90 -32.32 18.65
CA GLY A 249 13.49 -32.72 18.63
C GLY A 249 12.61 -31.97 17.62
N LEU A 250 13.17 -31.03 16.84
CA LEU A 250 12.42 -30.29 15.82
C LEU A 250 12.39 -31.08 14.50
N GLU A 251 11.19 -31.43 14.04
CA GLU A 251 10.95 -31.99 12.72
C GLU A 251 10.20 -30.96 11.86
N ILE A 252 10.75 -30.60 10.71
CA ILE A 252 10.06 -29.79 9.70
C ILE A 252 9.76 -30.65 8.49
N ARG A 253 8.49 -30.70 8.11
CA ARG A 253 8.01 -31.48 6.96
C ARG A 253 6.90 -30.75 6.22
N PRO A 254 6.62 -31.13 4.96
CA PRO A 254 5.45 -30.65 4.24
C PRO A 254 4.16 -30.87 5.04
N PHE A 255 3.25 -29.90 4.92
CA PHE A 255 1.89 -29.96 5.46
C PHE A 255 1.06 -31.06 4.77
N ASP A 256 0.40 -31.90 5.56
CA ASP A 256 -0.59 -32.85 5.09
C ASP A 256 -2.01 -32.41 5.53
N PRO A 257 -2.88 -31.99 4.60
CA PRO A 257 -4.23 -31.53 4.91
C PRO A 257 -5.08 -32.55 5.67
N HIS A 258 -4.80 -33.85 5.55
CA HIS A 258 -5.61 -34.90 6.20
C HIS A 258 -5.28 -35.07 7.68
N THR A 259 -4.03 -34.82 8.06
CA THR A 259 -3.52 -35.10 9.41
C THR A 259 -3.20 -33.83 10.19
N ASP A 260 -2.80 -32.76 9.52
CA ASP A 260 -2.27 -31.54 10.17
C ASP A 260 -3.29 -30.40 10.27
N LEU A 261 -4.35 -30.39 9.46
CA LEU A 261 -5.23 -29.22 9.31
C LEU A 261 -5.85 -28.73 10.62
N ALA A 262 -6.33 -29.64 11.46
CA ALA A 262 -6.93 -29.30 12.75
C ALA A 262 -5.90 -28.66 13.70
N ALA A 263 -4.69 -29.22 13.78
CA ALA A 263 -3.62 -28.70 14.62
C ALA A 263 -3.11 -27.33 14.11
N LEU A 264 -2.99 -27.17 12.80
CA LEU A 264 -2.57 -25.91 12.17
C LEU A 264 -3.59 -24.79 12.46
N ARG A 265 -4.89 -25.05 12.29
CA ARG A 265 -5.94 -24.06 12.60
C ARG A 265 -5.98 -23.69 14.08
N ALA A 266 -5.77 -24.65 14.98
CA ALA A 266 -5.70 -24.38 16.40
C ALA A 266 -4.49 -23.49 16.75
N LEU A 267 -3.33 -23.78 16.16
CA LEU A 267 -2.12 -23.01 16.34
C LEU A 267 -2.24 -21.60 15.78
N ASP A 268 -2.83 -21.45 14.59
CA ASP A 268 -3.12 -20.14 14.00
C ASP A 268 -4.15 -19.36 14.84
N THR A 269 -5.21 -20.00 15.32
CA THR A 269 -6.22 -19.36 16.19
C THR A 269 -5.59 -18.79 17.45
N HIS A 270 -4.68 -19.54 18.08
CA HIS A 270 -3.90 -19.08 19.23
C HIS A 270 -3.07 -17.84 18.87
N ALA A 271 -2.23 -17.95 17.84
CA ALA A 271 -1.31 -16.89 17.45
C ALA A 271 -2.05 -15.61 16.98
N TYR A 272 -3.05 -15.78 16.11
CA TYR A 272 -3.85 -14.71 15.53
C TYR A 272 -4.84 -14.08 16.54
N GLY A 273 -5.28 -14.85 17.53
CA GLY A 273 -6.24 -14.43 18.56
C GLY A 273 -7.72 -14.55 18.16
N ALA A 274 -8.01 -15.19 17.03
CA ALA A 274 -9.36 -15.49 16.57
C ALA A 274 -9.34 -16.62 15.51
N ALA A 275 -10.39 -17.43 15.49
CA ALA A 275 -10.52 -18.52 14.51
C ALA A 275 -10.85 -17.95 13.12
N ARG A 276 -9.96 -18.15 12.16
CA ARG A 276 -10.06 -17.63 10.78
C ARG A 276 -10.00 -18.74 9.73
N ASP A 277 -10.66 -19.85 9.99
CA ASP A 277 -10.62 -21.09 9.19
C ASP A 277 -10.83 -20.86 7.69
N VAL A 278 -11.83 -20.09 7.28
CA VAL A 278 -12.10 -19.79 5.86
C VAL A 278 -10.91 -19.09 5.19
N MET A 279 -10.28 -18.16 5.91
CA MET A 279 -9.10 -17.46 5.43
C MET A 279 -7.88 -18.38 5.38
N MET A 280 -7.71 -19.24 6.39
CA MET A 280 -6.62 -20.23 6.40
C MET A 280 -6.78 -21.24 5.27
N ASP A 281 -7.99 -21.72 4.99
CA ASP A 281 -8.26 -22.61 3.85
C ASP A 281 -7.89 -21.96 2.52
N ALA A 282 -8.28 -20.69 2.35
CA ALA A 282 -7.93 -19.93 1.15
C ALA A 282 -6.42 -19.73 1.00
N PHE A 283 -5.68 -19.55 2.10
CA PHE A 283 -4.22 -19.46 2.09
C PHE A 283 -3.56 -20.81 1.78
N LEU A 284 -3.96 -21.88 2.47
CA LEU A 284 -3.39 -23.21 2.30
C LEU A 284 -3.60 -23.74 0.89
N ALA A 285 -4.76 -23.48 0.28
CA ALA A 285 -5.04 -23.85 -1.11
C ALA A 285 -4.13 -23.17 -2.15
N ARG A 286 -3.42 -22.10 -1.77
CA ARG A 286 -2.61 -21.26 -2.67
C ARG A 286 -1.13 -21.20 -2.28
N SER A 287 -0.74 -21.92 -1.22
CA SER A 287 0.58 -21.81 -0.62
C SER A 287 1.26 -23.16 -0.49
N GLU A 288 2.56 -23.17 -0.72
CA GLU A 288 3.43 -24.22 -0.18
C GLU A 288 3.51 -24.04 1.33
N THR A 289 3.21 -25.07 2.11
CA THR A 289 3.18 -24.98 3.58
C THR A 289 4.01 -26.10 4.19
N VAL A 290 4.81 -25.75 5.19
CA VAL A 290 5.53 -26.69 6.05
C VAL A 290 5.08 -26.52 7.49
N VAL A 291 5.09 -27.64 8.21
CA VAL A 291 4.75 -27.71 9.63
C VAL A 291 5.99 -28.11 10.43
N ALA A 292 6.11 -27.57 11.62
CA ALA A 292 7.15 -27.87 12.59
C ALA A 292 6.53 -28.63 13.77
N TRP A 293 7.02 -29.84 14.01
CA TRP A 293 6.64 -30.67 15.14
C TRP A 293 7.78 -30.74 16.15
N ARG A 294 7.44 -30.67 17.44
CA ARG A 294 8.36 -30.85 18.55
C ARG A 294 7.67 -31.64 19.66
N ASP A 295 8.33 -32.67 20.17
CA ASP A 295 7.82 -33.52 21.25
C ASP A 295 6.40 -34.09 21.01
N GLY A 296 6.07 -34.40 19.75
CA GLY A 296 4.78 -34.97 19.37
C GLY A 296 3.62 -33.96 19.25
N ALA A 297 3.90 -32.65 19.29
CA ALA A 297 2.92 -31.59 19.04
C ALA A 297 3.38 -30.63 17.94
N MET A 298 2.42 -30.05 17.20
CA MET A 298 2.73 -28.99 16.24
C MET A 298 3.09 -27.71 16.99
N ALA A 299 4.32 -27.23 16.79
CA ALA A 299 4.87 -26.06 17.47
C ALA A 299 5.03 -24.84 16.54
N GLY A 300 4.93 -25.06 15.22
CA GLY A 300 5.02 -23.99 14.24
C GLY A 300 4.54 -24.40 12.86
N PHE A 301 4.32 -23.42 12.00
CA PHE A 301 4.13 -23.62 10.57
C PHE A 301 4.57 -22.38 9.80
N GLY A 302 4.86 -22.55 8.52
CA GLY A 302 5.12 -21.44 7.60
C GLY A 302 4.54 -21.75 6.24
N SER A 303 3.98 -20.72 5.60
CA SER A 303 3.47 -20.80 4.23
C SER A 303 4.23 -19.85 3.31
N MET A 304 4.37 -20.21 2.05
CA MET A 304 4.89 -19.35 0.99
C MET A 304 3.99 -19.40 -0.24
N ARG A 305 3.73 -18.23 -0.82
CA ARG A 305 2.95 -18.10 -2.05
C ARG A 305 3.46 -16.96 -2.92
N ASN A 306 3.03 -16.95 -4.18
CA ASN A 306 3.20 -15.80 -5.05
C ASN A 306 2.51 -14.57 -4.44
N PHE A 307 3.21 -13.43 -4.42
CA PHE A 307 2.71 -12.16 -3.91
C PHE A 307 3.49 -11.00 -4.50
N GLY A 308 2.77 -10.01 -5.01
CA GLY A 308 3.32 -8.80 -5.60
C GLY A 308 4.55 -8.99 -6.49
N LYS A 309 5.71 -8.44 -6.11
CA LYS A 309 6.94 -8.52 -6.92
C LYS A 309 7.58 -9.91 -7.01
N GLY A 310 7.16 -10.87 -6.18
CA GLY A 310 7.76 -12.20 -6.13
C GLY A 310 6.94 -13.14 -5.27
N LYS A 311 7.47 -13.53 -4.11
CA LYS A 311 6.77 -14.38 -3.13
C LYS A 311 6.69 -13.72 -1.76
N VAL A 312 5.73 -14.14 -0.94
CA VAL A 312 5.65 -13.79 0.47
C VAL A 312 5.77 -15.04 1.33
N ILE A 313 6.53 -14.96 2.42
CA ILE A 313 6.53 -15.96 3.50
C ILE A 313 5.54 -15.46 4.56
N GLY A 314 4.41 -16.14 4.68
CA GLY A 314 3.29 -15.74 5.52
C GLY A 314 2.01 -16.51 5.20
N PRO A 315 1.21 -16.92 6.20
CA PRO A 315 1.50 -16.77 7.63
C PRO A 315 2.70 -17.63 8.07
N LEU A 316 3.47 -17.13 9.03
CA LEU A 316 4.54 -17.88 9.71
C LEU A 316 4.31 -17.78 11.21
N VAL A 317 4.07 -18.92 11.86
CA VAL A 317 3.83 -19.04 13.29
C VAL A 317 4.92 -19.91 13.90
N ALA A 318 5.54 -19.42 14.96
CA ALA A 318 6.60 -20.13 15.67
C ALA A 318 6.66 -19.69 17.14
N GLU A 319 7.18 -20.55 18.00
CA GLU A 319 7.36 -20.23 19.43
C GLU A 319 8.56 -19.34 19.72
N GLN A 320 9.61 -19.44 18.90
CA GLN A 320 10.87 -18.73 19.13
C GLN A 320 11.61 -18.48 17.83
N ASP A 321 12.57 -17.54 17.88
CA ASP A 321 13.33 -17.06 16.73
C ASP A 321 13.97 -18.20 15.96
N GLU A 322 14.59 -19.17 16.64
CA GLU A 322 15.28 -20.27 15.98
C GLU A 322 14.33 -21.12 15.13
N MET A 323 13.13 -21.38 15.62
CA MET A 323 12.11 -22.13 14.87
C MET A 323 11.61 -21.30 13.69
N ALA A 324 11.37 -20.00 13.88
CA ALA A 324 11.00 -19.10 12.80
C ALA A 324 12.08 -19.03 11.70
N MET A 325 13.37 -19.00 12.10
CA MET A 325 14.50 -19.06 11.19
C MET A 325 14.54 -20.36 10.41
N HIS A 326 14.29 -21.51 11.05
CA HIS A 326 14.23 -22.82 10.37
C HIS A 326 13.08 -22.89 9.36
N LEU A 327 11.87 -22.46 9.75
CA LEU A 327 10.71 -22.38 8.87
C LEU A 327 10.94 -21.44 7.68
N ALA A 328 11.51 -20.26 7.92
CA ALA A 328 11.86 -19.33 6.85
C ALA A 328 12.98 -19.88 5.96
N ALA A 329 14.04 -20.48 6.54
CA ALA A 329 15.16 -21.04 5.80
C ALA A 329 14.73 -22.11 4.80
N HIS A 330 13.74 -22.94 5.15
CA HIS A 330 13.14 -23.93 4.25
C HIS A 330 12.76 -23.31 2.90
N PHE A 331 12.09 -22.16 2.92
CA PHE A 331 11.67 -21.44 1.71
C PHE A 331 12.82 -20.66 1.08
N LEU A 332 13.62 -19.94 1.88
CA LEU A 332 14.68 -19.08 1.37
C LEU A 332 15.74 -19.86 0.58
N MET A 333 16.16 -21.03 1.09
CA MET A 333 17.18 -21.87 0.43
C MET A 333 16.73 -22.37 -0.95
N GLN A 334 15.43 -22.62 -1.13
CA GLN A 334 14.86 -23.09 -2.39
C GLN A 334 14.60 -21.95 -3.40
N ASN A 335 14.74 -20.69 -2.98
CA ASN A 335 14.35 -19.52 -3.77
C ASN A 335 15.48 -18.48 -3.85
N ALA A 336 16.74 -18.91 -3.77
CA ALA A 336 17.89 -18.04 -4.01
C ALA A 336 17.76 -17.35 -5.38
N GLY A 337 18.04 -16.04 -5.43
CA GLY A 337 17.87 -15.20 -6.61
C GLY A 337 16.45 -14.70 -6.86
N GLN A 338 15.45 -15.11 -6.07
CA GLN A 338 14.07 -14.61 -6.19
C GLN A 338 13.80 -13.46 -5.23
N PHE A 339 12.87 -12.58 -5.59
CA PHE A 339 12.39 -11.52 -4.69
C PHE A 339 11.40 -12.11 -3.67
N ILE A 340 11.71 -12.00 -2.39
CA ILE A 340 10.85 -12.48 -1.29
C ILE A 340 10.56 -11.35 -0.32
N ARG A 341 9.33 -11.36 0.23
CA ARG A 341 8.87 -10.49 1.31
C ARG A 341 8.43 -11.31 2.52
N LEU A 342 8.63 -10.77 3.71
CA LEU A 342 8.11 -11.25 4.98
C LEU A 342 7.78 -10.02 5.84
N ASP A 343 6.55 -9.93 6.32
CA ASP A 343 6.13 -8.84 7.21
C ASP A 343 6.05 -9.36 8.64
N THR A 344 6.86 -8.81 9.55
CA THR A 344 6.96 -9.34 10.94
C THR A 344 6.50 -8.34 11.99
N LEU A 345 5.69 -8.83 12.94
CA LEU A 345 5.32 -8.13 14.19
C LEU A 345 6.35 -8.33 15.30
N VAL A 346 7.20 -9.36 15.18
CA VAL A 346 8.13 -9.76 16.22
C VAL A 346 9.37 -8.87 16.13
N GLN A 347 9.63 -8.12 17.20
CA GLN A 347 10.81 -7.26 17.31
C GLN A 347 11.97 -8.08 17.85
N SER A 348 12.57 -8.89 16.98
CA SER A 348 13.78 -9.66 17.28
C SER A 348 14.94 -9.21 16.40
N GLU A 349 16.03 -8.77 17.04
CA GLU A 349 17.29 -8.47 16.34
C GLU A 349 17.86 -9.74 15.68
N ARG A 350 17.72 -10.90 16.32
CA ARG A 350 18.24 -12.17 15.81
C ARG A 350 17.51 -12.60 14.54
N PHE A 351 16.17 -12.57 14.56
CA PHE A 351 15.38 -12.92 13.38
C PHE A 351 15.57 -11.88 12.26
N GLY A 352 15.59 -10.60 12.60
CA GLY A 352 15.86 -9.52 11.65
C GLY A 352 17.23 -9.62 10.99
N ALA A 353 18.28 -9.94 11.75
CA ALA A 353 19.63 -10.15 11.25
C ALA A 353 19.73 -11.37 10.33
N PHE A 354 19.02 -12.46 10.66
CA PHE A 354 18.91 -13.64 9.79
C PHE A 354 18.28 -13.28 8.42
N LEU A 355 17.15 -12.57 8.42
CA LEU A 355 16.51 -12.13 7.17
C LEU A 355 17.42 -11.17 6.38
N ALA A 356 18.09 -10.23 7.05
CA ALA A 356 19.03 -9.31 6.41
C ALA A 356 20.22 -10.05 5.78
N ALA A 357 20.78 -11.06 6.47
CA ALA A 357 21.85 -11.91 5.95
C ALA A 357 21.39 -12.72 4.72
N ALA A 358 20.11 -13.10 4.68
CA ALA A 358 19.48 -13.71 3.51
C ALA A 358 19.21 -12.74 2.34
N GLY A 359 19.60 -11.46 2.46
CA GLY A 359 19.34 -10.43 1.46
C GLY A 359 17.99 -9.73 1.60
N MET A 360 17.23 -10.03 2.67
CA MET A 360 15.94 -9.42 2.98
C MET A 360 16.06 -8.38 4.10
N GLY A 361 16.58 -7.20 3.74
CA GLY A 361 16.63 -6.05 4.64
C GLY A 361 15.26 -5.45 4.93
N VAL A 362 15.19 -4.58 5.93
CA VAL A 362 13.97 -3.78 6.22
C VAL A 362 13.78 -2.76 5.10
N PHE A 363 12.65 -2.84 4.40
CA PHE A 363 12.29 -1.90 3.35
C PHE A 363 11.43 -0.75 3.89
N ASP A 364 10.41 -1.06 4.68
CA ASP A 364 9.52 -0.07 5.30
C ASP A 364 8.87 -0.64 6.58
N THR A 365 8.12 0.20 7.27
CA THR A 365 7.38 -0.15 8.48
C THR A 365 5.96 0.39 8.40
N VAL A 366 4.99 -0.40 8.85
CA VAL A 366 3.62 0.07 9.12
C VAL A 366 3.33 -0.09 10.61
N THR A 367 2.34 0.66 11.12
CA THR A 367 1.93 0.53 12.53
C THR A 367 0.67 -0.30 12.61
N GLU A 368 0.71 -1.42 13.31
CA GLU A 368 -0.51 -2.12 13.68
C GLU A 368 -1.31 -1.24 14.65
N MET A 369 -2.61 -1.10 14.39
CA MET A 369 -3.52 -0.37 15.25
C MET A 369 -4.78 -1.19 15.51
N ARG A 370 -5.42 -0.94 16.66
CA ARG A 370 -6.65 -1.62 17.07
C ARG A 370 -7.74 -0.66 17.51
N LEU A 371 -8.99 -1.10 17.37
CA LEU A 371 -10.14 -0.57 18.07
C LEU A 371 -10.79 -1.72 18.85
N GLY A 372 -11.00 -1.56 20.16
CA GLY A 372 -11.42 -2.68 21.01
C GLY A 372 -10.25 -3.49 21.56
N ARG A 373 -10.45 -4.77 21.86
CA ARG A 373 -9.46 -5.65 22.52
C ARG A 373 -8.25 -5.93 21.62
N LEU A 374 -7.09 -6.20 22.23
CA LEU A 374 -5.93 -6.73 21.53
C LEU A 374 -6.17 -8.22 21.23
N ARG A 375 -6.30 -8.58 19.95
CA ARG A 375 -6.49 -9.96 19.47
C ARG A 375 -5.20 -10.49 18.87
N ARG A 376 -4.43 -11.21 19.69
CA ARG A 376 -3.28 -12.07 19.33
C ARG A 376 -2.70 -12.71 20.58
N ALA A 377 -1.88 -13.75 20.40
CA ALA A 377 -1.00 -14.23 21.44
C ALA A 377 0.09 -13.20 21.79
N ILE A 378 0.50 -13.18 23.06
CA ILE A 378 1.68 -12.45 23.56
C ILE A 378 2.71 -13.40 24.19
N THR A 379 2.38 -14.68 24.30
CA THR A 379 3.22 -15.76 24.84
C THR A 379 2.95 -17.05 24.08
N GLY A 380 3.91 -17.97 24.10
CA GLY A 380 3.83 -19.21 23.31
C GLY A 380 4.03 -18.95 21.82
N PRO A 381 3.42 -19.75 20.93
CA PRO A 381 3.50 -19.54 19.48
C PRO A 381 2.98 -18.16 19.06
N LEU A 382 3.80 -17.41 18.34
CA LEU A 382 3.50 -16.06 17.84
C LEU A 382 3.49 -16.02 16.32
N THR A 383 2.76 -15.05 15.76
CA THR A 383 2.83 -14.73 14.33
C THR A 383 4.11 -13.95 14.02
N TYR A 384 5.10 -14.64 13.46
CA TYR A 384 6.35 -14.07 12.96
C TYR A 384 6.21 -13.48 11.55
N GLY A 385 5.32 -14.01 10.72
CA GLY A 385 5.08 -13.54 9.35
C GLY A 385 3.60 -13.37 9.08
N LEU A 386 3.20 -12.20 8.60
CA LEU A 386 1.80 -11.93 8.19
C LEU A 386 1.50 -12.58 6.84
N ALA A 387 0.27 -13.10 6.65
CA ALA A 387 -0.16 -13.59 5.35
C ALA A 387 -0.21 -12.47 4.29
N MET A 388 -0.66 -11.29 4.75
CA MET A 388 -0.46 -9.97 4.16
C MET A 388 -0.96 -8.92 5.16
N GLN A 389 -0.50 -7.68 5.04
CA GLN A 389 -0.86 -6.60 5.97
C GLN A 389 -2.36 -6.34 6.12
N SER A 390 -3.17 -6.64 5.10
CA SER A 390 -4.64 -6.47 5.10
C SER A 390 -5.40 -7.67 5.69
N LEU A 391 -4.76 -8.83 5.87
CA LEU A 391 -5.41 -10.06 6.36
C LEU A 391 -4.81 -10.57 7.68
N GLY A 392 -3.68 -10.00 8.09
CA GLY A 392 -2.94 -10.38 9.28
C GLY A 392 -2.07 -11.60 9.07
#